data_AF-B0MRQ3-F1
#
_entry.id   AF-B0MRQ3-F1
#
_cell.length_a   1.000
_cell.length_b   1.000
_cell.length_c   1.000
_cell.angle_alpha   90.00
_cell.angle_beta   90.00
_cell.angle_gamma   90.00
#
_symmetry.space_group_name_H-M   'P 1'
#
loop_
_entity.id
_entity.type
_entity.pdbx_description
1 polymer ?
#
loop_
_entity_poly.entity_id
_entity_poly.type
_entity_poly.pdbx_seq_one_letter_code
_entity_poly.pdbx_strand_id
1 'polypeptide(L)'
;MKDEFISRVGLWGQRHYNFLKKNNPAVINVMRLNGTLEQYLTDLERNAQKMFELMTKQYAELGGITEELKAENQMEWVRQMNSIKARVIYVVNAELIYI
;
A
#
# COMPACT_ATOMS: atom_id res chain seq x y z
N MET A 1 -0.51 19.38 15.42
CA MET A 1 -1.93 18.91 15.51
C MET A 1 -1.96 17.49 16.06
N LYS A 2 -3.09 16.94 16.57
CA LYS A 2 -3.13 15.50 16.90
C LYS A 2 -2.81 14.70 15.62
N ASP A 3 -1.93 13.70 15.74
CA ASP A 3 -1.54 12.77 14.69
C ASP A 3 -0.96 13.40 13.39
N GLU A 4 -0.22 14.52 13.51
CA GLU A 4 0.40 15.21 12.37
C GLU A 4 1.34 14.33 11.52
N PHE A 5 1.96 13.34 12.16
CA PHE A 5 2.84 12.37 11.51
C PHE A 5 2.14 11.55 10.42
N ILE A 6 0.81 11.40 10.45
CA ILE A 6 0.03 10.61 9.48
C ILE A 6 0.32 11.06 8.04
N SER A 7 0.45 12.36 7.83
CA SER A 7 0.78 12.94 6.52
C SER A 7 2.11 12.44 5.93
N ARG A 8 3.01 11.94 6.78
CA ARG A 8 4.35 11.46 6.43
C ARG A 8 4.49 9.94 6.41
N VAL A 9 3.49 9.19 6.89
CA VAL A 9 3.57 7.71 6.98
C VAL A 9 3.63 7.07 5.59
N GLY A 10 2.79 7.53 4.66
CA GLY A 10 2.63 6.94 3.33
C GLY A 10 1.17 6.61 3.01
N LEU A 11 0.91 6.12 1.79
CA LEU A 11 -0.46 5.96 1.28
C LEU A 11 -1.25 4.91 2.06
N TRP A 12 -0.62 3.78 2.35
CA TRP A 12 -1.26 2.62 2.96
C TRP A 12 -1.54 2.87 4.45
N GLY A 13 -0.56 3.44 5.15
CA GLY A 13 -0.74 3.88 6.54
C GLY A 13 -1.85 4.92 6.68
N GLN A 14 -1.93 5.89 5.77
CA GLN A 14 -3.03 6.87 5.74
C GLN A 14 -4.39 6.20 5.49
N ARG A 15 -4.47 5.27 4.53
CA ARG A 15 -5.71 4.52 4.26
C ARG A 15 -6.16 3.71 5.47
N HIS A 16 -5.23 2.99 6.10
CA HIS A 16 -5.55 2.15 7.25
C HIS A 16 -5.95 2.99 8.46
N TYR A 17 -5.28 4.12 8.72
CA TYR A 17 -5.72 5.07 9.74
C TYR A 17 -7.16 5.55 9.49
N ASN A 18 -7.48 5.96 8.26
CA ASN A 18 -8.83 6.42 7.92
C ASN A 18 -9.87 5.32 8.10
N PHE A 19 -9.52 4.08 7.74
CA PHE A 19 -10.36 2.91 7.96
C PHE A 19 -10.61 2.67 9.46
N LEU A 20 -9.56 2.59 10.27
CA LEU A 20 -9.68 2.41 11.72
C LEU A 20 -10.46 3.57 12.36
N LYS A 21 -10.25 4.81 11.92
CA LYS A 21 -10.95 5.98 12.46
C LYS A 21 -12.45 5.91 12.21
N LYS A 22 -12.86 5.37 11.06
CA LYS A 22 -14.27 5.20 10.70
C LYS A 22 -14.90 3.99 11.39
N ASN A 23 -14.20 2.86 11.45
CA ASN A 23 -14.80 1.58 11.86
C ASN A 23 -14.52 1.22 13.32
N ASN A 24 -13.37 1.64 13.87
CA ASN A 24 -12.97 1.34 15.25
C ASN A 24 -12.08 2.45 15.86
N PRO A 25 -12.65 3.64 16.15
CA PRO A 25 -11.88 4.77 16.69
C PRO A 25 -11.26 4.49 18.07
N ALA A 26 -11.81 3.52 18.83
CA ALA A 26 -11.27 3.12 20.12
C ALA A 26 -9.85 2.54 20.00
N VAL A 27 -9.59 1.72 18.98
CA VAL A 27 -8.28 1.14 18.70
C VAL A 27 -7.22 2.21 18.47
N ILE A 28 -7.53 3.24 17.68
CA ILE A 28 -6.64 4.40 17.48
C ILE A 28 -6.39 5.12 18.80
N ASN A 29 -7.43 5.34 19.61
CA ASN A 29 -7.30 6.04 20.88
C ASN A 29 -6.38 5.29 21.85
N VAL A 30 -6.52 3.97 21.95
CA VAL A 30 -5.64 3.13 22.78
C VAL A 30 -4.20 3.22 22.30
N MET A 31 -3.95 3.05 21.00
CA MET A 31 -2.59 3.18 20.45
C MET A 31 -2.00 4.58 20.65
N ARG A 32 -2.84 5.63 20.56
CA ARG A 32 -2.41 7.00 20.81
C ARG A 32 -2.01 7.21 22.27
N LEU A 33 -2.81 6.72 23.22
CA LEU A 33 -2.51 6.80 24.65
C LEU A 33 -1.23 6.03 25.01
N ASN A 34 -1.02 4.89 24.34
CA ASN A 34 0.17 4.06 24.53
C ASN A 34 1.39 4.57 23.75
N GLY A 35 1.26 5.61 22.92
CA GLY A 35 2.34 6.13 22.08
C GLY A 35 2.78 5.20 20.94
N THR A 36 2.00 4.18 20.59
CA THR A 36 2.37 3.15 19.60
C THR A 36 1.83 3.42 18.19
N LEU A 37 0.93 4.39 18.03
CA LEU A 37 0.21 4.62 16.78
C LEU A 37 1.14 4.93 15.59
N GLU A 38 2.16 5.76 15.79
CA GLU A 38 3.09 6.14 14.71
C GLU A 38 3.92 4.94 14.23
N GLN A 39 4.47 4.17 15.16
CA GLN A 39 5.22 2.96 14.84
C GLN A 39 4.34 1.93 14.13
N TYR A 40 3.13 1.70 14.63
CA TYR A 40 2.18 0.77 14.03
C TYR A 40 1.88 1.10 12.56
N LEU A 41 1.54 2.37 12.27
CA LEU A 41 1.21 2.79 10.91
C LEU A 41 2.45 2.79 9.99
N THR A 42 3.63 3.11 10.51
CA THR A 42 4.90 3.06 9.76
C THR A 42 5.30 1.63 9.40
N ASP A 43 5.12 0.69 10.33
CA ASP A 43 5.38 -0.73 10.07
C ASP A 43 4.39 -1.31 9.08
N LEU A 44 3.10 -0.94 9.18
CA LEU A 44 2.07 -1.33 8.23
C LEU A 44 2.37 -0.77 6.83
N GLU A 45 2.76 0.51 6.70
CA GLU A 45 3.19 1.08 5.42
C GLU A 45 4.33 0.27 4.83
N ARG A 46 5.38 -0.01 5.61
CA ARG A 46 6.54 -0.75 5.14
C ARG A 46 6.16 -2.16 4.66
N ASN A 47 5.24 -2.82 5.36
CA ASN A 47 4.77 -4.15 4.97
C ASN A 47 3.92 -4.09 3.69
N ALA A 48 3.00 -3.13 3.59
CA ALA A 48 2.17 -2.92 2.41
C ALA A 48 3.02 -2.58 1.17
N GLN A 49 4.02 -1.72 1.31
CA GLN A 49 4.94 -1.35 0.25
C GLN A 49 5.77 -2.54 -0.22
N LYS A 50 6.35 -3.33 0.71
CA LYS A 50 7.09 -4.55 0.37
C LYS A 50 6.21 -5.57 -0.37
N MET A 51 4.98 -5.77 0.08
CA MET A 51 4.03 -6.66 -0.57
C MET A 51 3.69 -6.18 -1.98
N PHE A 52 3.41 -4.88 -2.13
CA PHE A 52 3.13 -4.26 -3.42
C PHE A 52 4.28 -4.45 -4.41
N GLU A 53 5.52 -4.16 -4.00
CA GLU A 53 6.71 -4.29 -4.86
C GLU A 53 6.95 -5.75 -5.27
N LEU A 54 6.91 -6.67 -4.30
CA LEU A 54 7.13 -8.09 -4.56
C LEU A 54 6.09 -8.65 -5.53
N MET A 55 4.82 -8.38 -5.27
CA MET A 55 3.73 -8.89 -6.12
C MET A 55 3.75 -8.23 -7.49
N THR A 56 4.01 -6.93 -7.59
CA THR A 56 4.09 -6.25 -8.90
C THR A 56 5.18 -6.88 -9.76
N LYS A 57 6.36 -7.15 -9.16
CA LYS A 57 7.46 -7.83 -9.85
C LYS A 57 7.04 -9.24 -10.31
N GLN A 58 6.48 -10.05 -9.41
CA GLN A 58 6.05 -11.42 -9.72
C GLN A 58 5.00 -11.46 -10.84
N TYR A 59 4.02 -10.56 -10.80
CA TYR A 59 2.98 -10.50 -11.82
C TYR A 59 3.53 -10.02 -13.17
N ALA A 60 4.51 -9.10 -13.16
CA ALA A 60 5.15 -8.64 -14.39
C ALA A 60 5.97 -9.75 -15.03
N GLU A 61 6.73 -10.52 -14.23
CA GLU A 61 7.47 -11.70 -14.67
C GLU A 61 6.54 -12.77 -15.26
N LEU A 62 5.44 -13.09 -14.57
CA LEU A 62 4.43 -14.05 -15.06
C LEU A 62 3.71 -13.56 -16.32
N GLY A 63 3.50 -12.25 -16.47
CA GLY A 63 2.87 -11.64 -17.63
C GLY A 63 3.80 -11.43 -18.82
N GLY A 64 5.10 -11.75 -18.70
CA GLY A 64 6.08 -11.49 -19.76
C GLY A 64 6.28 -10.00 -20.05
N ILE A 65 6.07 -9.13 -19.06
CA ILE A 65 6.27 -7.69 -19.22
C ILE A 65 7.74 -7.38 -18.99
N THR A 66 8.47 -7.23 -20.10
CA THR A 66 9.93 -7.08 -20.06
C THR A 66 10.39 -5.68 -20.48
N GLU A 67 11.68 -5.40 -20.32
CA GLU A 67 12.29 -4.16 -20.82
C GLU A 67 12.38 -4.15 -22.36
N GLU A 68 12.39 -5.31 -23.02
CA GLU A 68 12.27 -5.41 -24.48
C GLU A 68 10.91 -4.90 -24.95
N LEU A 69 9.81 -5.34 -24.32
CA LEU A 69 8.46 -4.81 -24.61
C LEU A 69 8.41 -3.29 -24.43
N LYS A 70 9.12 -2.77 -23.42
CA LYS A 70 9.17 -1.32 -23.16
C LYS A 70 9.93 -0.56 -24.25
N ALA A 71 11.01 -1.14 -24.78
CA ALA A 71 11.79 -0.56 -25.86
C ALA A 71 11.03 -0.58 -27.19
N GLU A 72 10.29 -1.66 -27.47
CA GLU A 72 9.49 -1.82 -28.68
C GLU A 72 8.17 -1.03 -28.64
N ASN A 73 7.49 -1.04 -27.49
CA ASN A 73 6.19 -0.40 -27.30
C ASN A 73 5.98 0.07 -25.86
N GLN A 74 6.56 1.23 -25.55
CA GLN A 74 6.47 1.85 -24.23
C GLN A 74 5.01 2.06 -23.75
N MET A 75 4.10 2.43 -24.65
CA MET A 75 2.69 2.67 -24.29
C MET A 75 1.99 1.38 -23.84
N GLU A 76 2.26 0.28 -24.53
CA GLU A 76 1.72 -1.03 -24.15
C GLU A 76 2.33 -1.53 -22.84
N TRP A 77 3.64 -1.35 -22.66
CA TRP A 77 4.30 -1.67 -21.40
C TRP A 77 3.67 -0.92 -20.22
N VAL A 78 3.44 0.39 -20.36
CA VAL A 78 2.79 1.21 -19.32
C VAL A 78 1.37 0.72 -19.06
N ARG A 79 0.60 0.39 -20.10
CA ARG A 79 -0.77 -0.12 -19.98
C ARG A 79 -0.82 -1.41 -19.15
N GLN A 80 0.03 -2.37 -19.48
CA GLN A 80 0.06 -3.65 -18.78
C GLN A 80 0.59 -3.52 -17.35
N MET A 81 1.66 -2.73 -17.15
CA MET A 81 2.21 -2.46 -15.82
C MET A 81 1.19 -1.77 -14.90
N ASN A 82 0.40 -0.83 -15.43
CA ASN A 82 -0.66 -0.18 -14.67
C ASN A 82 -1.80 -1.15 -14.31
N SER A 83 -2.17 -2.05 -15.23
CA SER A 83 -3.15 -3.11 -14.96
C SER A 83 -2.72 -4.01 -13.80
N ILE A 84 -1.44 -4.44 -13.80
CA ILE A 84 -0.87 -5.22 -12.69
C ILE A 84 -0.90 -4.44 -11.39
N LYS A 85 -0.40 -3.20 -11.39
CA LYS A 85 -0.38 -2.37 -10.18
C LYS A 85 -1.77 -2.20 -9.60
N ALA A 86 -2.79 -1.99 -10.44
CA ALA A 86 -4.18 -1.89 -9.98
C ALA A 86 -4.66 -3.18 -9.28
N ARG A 87 -4.35 -4.35 -9.85
CA ARG A 87 -4.68 -5.65 -9.25
C ARG A 87 -3.93 -5.89 -7.93
N VAL A 88 -2.64 -5.57 -7.88
CA VAL A 88 -1.84 -5.70 -6.65
C VAL A 88 -2.32 -4.74 -5.56
N ILE A 89 -2.69 -3.52 -5.92
CA ILE A 89 -3.27 -2.54 -5.00
C ILE A 89 -4.54 -3.09 -4.34
N TYR A 90 -5.38 -3.78 -5.10
CA TYR A 90 -6.58 -4.42 -4.55
C TYR A 90 -6.22 -5.49 -3.51
N VAL A 91 -5.25 -6.36 -3.81
CA VAL A 91 -4.82 -7.40 -2.86
C VAL A 91 -4.25 -6.78 -1.59
N VAL A 92 -3.32 -5.81 -1.69
CA VAL A 92 -2.74 -5.15 -0.52
C VAL A 92 -3.81 -4.48 0.34
N ASN A 93 -4.78 -3.81 -0.28
CA ASN A 93 -5.91 -3.21 0.43
C ASN A 93 -6.72 -4.25 1.22
N ALA A 94 -7.07 -5.37 0.58
CA ALA A 94 -7.88 -6.42 1.19
C ALA A 94 -7.16 -7.14 2.34
N GLU A 95 -5.86 -7.41 2.18
CA GLU A 95 -5.08 -8.22 3.12
C GLU A 95 -4.55 -7.42 4.32
N LEU A 96 -4.29 -6.11 4.16
CA LEU A 96 -3.60 -5.32 5.18
C LEU A 96 -4.35 -4.05 5.63
N ILE A 97 -5.21 -3.47 4.79
CA ILE A 97 -5.70 -2.10 5.02
C ILE A 97 -7.12 -2.09 5.60
N TYR A 98 -7.95 -3.04 5.20
CA TYR A 98 -9.37 -3.08 5.55
C TYR A 98 -9.74 -4.27 6.45
N ILE A 99 -8.79 -4.72 7.27
CA ILE A 99 -8.94 -5.77 8.27
C ILE A 99 -9.46 -5.25 9.60
#